data_AF-A0A7Y2XFY2-F1
#
_entry.id   AF-A0A7Y2XFY2-F1
#
_cell.length_a   1.000
_cell.length_b   1.000
_cell.length_c   1.000
_cell.angle_alpha   90.00
_cell.angle_beta   90.00
_cell.angle_gamma   90.00
#
_symmetry.space_group_name_H-M   'P 1'
#
loop_
_entity.id
_entity.type
_entity.pdbx_description
1 polymer ?
#
loop_
_entity_poly.entity_id
_entity_poly.type
_entity_poly.pdbx_seq_one_letter_code
_entity_poly.pdbx_strand_id
1 'polypeptide(L)'
;MQARSPSPAGTPWVRLLSLLLLAVVIAISGCRKDRDLDQRSAEELYEKGKASLDNGSWDTAIQAYKALQTRYPFGRYTEQSMLDLSYAYFKRGNSENALSDLDRFIRTYPAHPNVDYAYYLKGLVNYEENLGFLEKMMPRRVRDRDQSKARESFMDFSELIRRFPDSRYVPDARQRMIFLRNNLAAYEIAVAEYYIRREAYIAAANRARYALEVYPNTPQTAEALVVLHRSYTELELTELAEGSMAVLALNFPDYYYVQGRKKPRRWIDWLWPFD
;
A
#
# COMPACT_ATOMS: atom_id res chain seq x y z
N MET A 1 -46.92 53.29 -8.57
CA MET A 1 -46.21 52.79 -9.77
C MET A 1 -44.73 53.05 -9.58
N GLN A 2 -43.84 52.08 -9.79
CA GLN A 2 -42.39 52.27 -9.73
C GLN A 2 -41.80 52.12 -11.13
N ALA A 3 -41.08 53.13 -11.60
CA ALA A 3 -40.40 53.07 -12.89
C ALA A 3 -39.13 52.20 -12.78
N ARG A 4 -38.98 51.23 -13.70
CA ARG A 4 -37.73 50.49 -13.85
C ARG A 4 -36.77 51.33 -14.68
N SER A 5 -35.57 51.60 -14.16
CA SER A 5 -34.47 52.14 -14.95
C SER A 5 -33.97 51.09 -15.96
N PRO A 6 -33.58 51.48 -17.18
CA PRO A 6 -32.97 50.56 -18.14
C PRO A 6 -31.57 50.15 -17.67
N SER A 7 -31.24 48.86 -17.79
CA SER A 7 -29.89 48.36 -17.56
C SER A 7 -28.93 48.81 -18.68
N PRO A 8 -27.66 49.14 -18.38
CA PRO A 8 -26.72 49.58 -19.40
C PRO A 8 -26.38 48.42 -20.35
N ALA A 9 -26.73 48.58 -21.62
CA ALA A 9 -26.38 47.64 -22.68
C ALA A 9 -24.86 47.68 -22.96
N GLY A 10 -24.11 46.80 -22.28
CA GLY A 10 -22.66 46.67 -22.47
C GLY A 10 -22.31 46.45 -23.94
N THR A 11 -21.50 47.35 -24.50
CA THR A 11 -21.28 47.46 -25.96
C THR A 11 -20.68 46.18 -26.55
N PRO A 12 -21.13 45.74 -27.75
CA PRO A 12 -20.73 44.46 -28.31
C PRO A 12 -19.22 44.37 -28.59
N TRP A 13 -18.57 45.51 -28.84
CA TRP A 13 -17.11 45.61 -29.02
C TRP A 13 -16.32 45.18 -27.77
N VAL A 14 -16.81 45.49 -26.56
CA VAL A 14 -16.15 45.07 -25.30
C VAL A 14 -16.26 43.55 -25.11
N ARG A 15 -17.36 42.94 -25.56
CA ARG A 15 -17.53 41.47 -25.53
C ARG A 15 -16.66 40.76 -26.57
N LEU A 16 -16.52 41.34 -27.77
CA LEU A 16 -15.61 40.83 -28.79
C LEU A 16 -14.14 40.92 -28.35
N LEU A 17 -13.73 42.05 -27.75
CA LEU A 17 -12.38 42.23 -27.21
C LEU A 17 -12.05 41.22 -26.09
N SER A 18 -12.97 40.99 -25.15
CA SER A 18 -12.72 40.04 -24.05
C SER A 18 -12.74 38.58 -24.50
N LEU A 19 -13.57 38.21 -25.48
CA LEU A 19 -13.51 36.88 -26.12
C LEU A 19 -12.20 36.66 -26.89
N LEU A 20 -11.72 37.67 -27.61
CA LEU A 20 -10.46 37.58 -28.37
C LEU A 20 -9.26 37.51 -27.42
N LEU A 21 -9.26 38.29 -26.33
CA LEU A 21 -8.24 38.20 -25.28
C LEU A 21 -8.23 36.81 -24.59
N LEU A 22 -9.41 36.24 -24.31
CA LEU A 22 -9.54 34.89 -23.74
C LEU A 22 -8.99 33.82 -24.69
N ALA A 23 -9.27 33.92 -26.00
CA ALA A 23 -8.71 33.03 -27.01
C ALA A 23 -7.18 33.11 -27.07
N VAL A 24 -6.60 34.31 -26.92
CA VAL A 24 -5.14 34.50 -26.84
C VAL A 24 -4.55 33.87 -25.58
N VAL A 25 -5.18 34.01 -24.40
CA VAL A 25 -4.74 33.36 -23.15
C VAL A 25 -4.77 31.83 -23.28
N ILE A 26 -5.81 31.27 -23.91
CA ILE A 26 -5.91 29.82 -24.20
C ILE A 26 -4.81 29.39 -25.18
N ALA A 27 -4.52 30.17 -26.23
CA ALA A 27 -3.47 29.86 -27.19
C ALA A 27 -2.04 29.89 -26.59
N ILE A 28 -1.78 30.81 -25.65
CA ILE A 28 -0.50 30.89 -24.92
C ILE A 28 -0.33 29.71 -23.93
N SER A 29 -1.42 29.04 -23.54
CA SER A 29 -1.40 27.87 -22.63
C SER A 29 -0.91 26.56 -23.31
N GLY A 30 -0.36 26.62 -24.52
CA GLY A 30 0.17 25.46 -25.23
C GLY A 30 1.41 24.85 -24.56
N CYS A 31 1.38 23.53 -24.32
CA CYS A 31 2.45 22.81 -23.63
C CYS A 31 3.82 22.95 -24.34
N ARG A 32 4.77 23.64 -23.68
CA ARG A 32 6.17 23.73 -24.10
C ARG A 32 6.86 22.37 -23.92
N LYS A 33 6.77 21.49 -24.93
CA LYS A 33 7.53 20.23 -24.97
C LYS A 33 9.03 20.54 -24.92
N ASP A 34 9.73 20.01 -23.91
CA ASP A 34 11.13 20.31 -23.59
C ASP A 34 12.10 19.65 -24.58
N ARG A 35 12.18 20.22 -25.81
CA ARG A 35 13.11 19.81 -26.89
C ARG A 35 14.58 19.80 -26.46
N ASP A 36 14.92 20.49 -25.37
CA ASP A 36 16.26 20.53 -24.80
C ASP A 36 16.70 19.19 -24.18
N LEU A 37 15.80 18.20 -24.04
CA LEU A 37 16.20 16.82 -23.82
C LEU A 37 16.85 16.17 -25.05
N ASP A 38 16.57 16.64 -26.28
CA ASP A 38 16.80 15.88 -27.52
C ASP A 38 18.23 16.00 -28.11
N GLN A 39 19.18 16.61 -27.40
CA GLN A 39 20.62 16.64 -27.76
C GLN A 39 21.58 16.23 -26.62
N ARG A 40 21.05 15.95 -25.43
CA ARG A 40 21.85 15.66 -24.21
C ARG A 40 22.48 14.27 -24.22
N SER A 41 23.68 14.19 -23.67
CA SER A 41 24.42 12.95 -23.40
C SER A 41 23.78 12.08 -22.32
N ALA A 42 24.24 10.83 -22.21
CA ALA A 42 23.76 9.89 -21.18
C ALA A 42 23.99 10.40 -19.75
N GLU A 43 25.12 11.08 -19.49
CA GLU A 43 25.48 11.61 -18.18
C GLU A 43 24.62 12.83 -17.80
N GLU A 44 24.40 13.77 -18.74
CA GLU A 44 23.51 14.92 -18.53
C GLU A 44 22.05 14.52 -18.32
N LEU A 45 21.59 13.43 -18.94
CA LEU A 45 20.26 12.89 -18.71
C LEU A 45 20.17 12.18 -17.35
N TYR A 46 21.20 11.43 -16.96
CA TYR A 46 21.25 10.78 -15.64
C TYR A 46 21.26 11.82 -14.51
N GLU A 47 22.14 12.81 -14.58
CA GLU A 47 22.23 13.86 -13.54
C GLU A 47 21.02 14.81 -13.55
N LYS A 48 20.39 15.10 -14.70
CA LYS A 48 19.06 15.78 -14.72
C LYS A 48 17.99 14.93 -14.03
N GLY A 49 18.01 13.61 -14.22
CA GLY A 49 17.10 12.67 -13.56
C GLY A 49 17.29 12.63 -12.04
N LYS A 50 18.53 12.42 -11.61
CA LYS A 50 18.95 12.35 -10.21
C LYS A 50 18.69 13.65 -9.45
N ALA A 51 19.13 14.79 -9.97
CA ALA A 51 18.82 16.10 -9.37
C ALA A 51 17.30 16.39 -9.34
N SER A 52 16.51 15.86 -10.29
CA SER A 52 15.05 15.96 -10.22
C SER A 52 14.45 15.05 -9.14
N LEU A 53 14.99 13.85 -8.95
CA LEU A 53 14.59 12.88 -7.92
C LEU A 53 14.90 13.43 -6.52
N ASP A 54 16.11 13.94 -6.31
CA ASP A 54 16.55 14.56 -5.05
C ASP A 54 15.67 15.78 -4.65
N ASN A 55 15.25 16.57 -5.65
CA ASN A 55 14.33 17.70 -5.47
C ASN A 55 12.83 17.31 -5.47
N GLY A 56 12.50 16.02 -5.39
CA GLY A 56 11.09 15.54 -5.37
C GLY A 56 10.29 15.80 -6.65
N SER A 57 10.95 16.21 -7.73
CA SER A 57 10.36 16.52 -9.04
C SER A 57 10.16 15.27 -9.88
N TRP A 58 9.35 14.33 -9.37
CA TRP A 58 9.20 12.97 -9.90
C TRP A 58 8.88 12.92 -11.40
N ASP A 59 8.02 13.80 -11.90
CA ASP A 59 7.67 13.89 -13.33
C ASP A 59 8.87 14.24 -14.23
N THR A 60 9.76 15.11 -13.76
CA THR A 60 10.99 15.49 -14.48
C THR A 60 12.02 14.38 -14.42
N ALA A 61 12.14 13.70 -13.27
CA ALA A 61 12.99 12.52 -13.11
C ALA A 61 12.57 11.40 -14.07
N ILE A 62 11.27 11.05 -14.09
CA ILE A 62 10.69 10.04 -14.98
C ILE A 62 10.97 10.38 -16.45
N GLN A 63 10.83 11.64 -16.87
CA GLN A 63 11.13 12.06 -18.24
C GLN A 63 12.62 11.92 -18.60
N ALA A 64 13.52 12.35 -17.72
CA ALA A 64 14.96 12.28 -17.94
C ALA A 64 15.46 10.82 -18.01
N TYR A 65 15.06 9.96 -17.06
CA TYR A 65 15.44 8.55 -17.07
C TYR A 65 14.82 7.76 -18.23
N LYS A 66 13.60 8.09 -18.68
CA LYS A 66 13.03 7.50 -19.91
C LYS A 66 13.81 7.90 -21.16
N ALA A 67 14.21 9.17 -21.27
CA ALA A 67 15.04 9.64 -22.38
C ALA A 67 16.42 8.94 -22.40
N LEU A 68 17.02 8.77 -21.22
CA LEU A 68 18.26 8.00 -21.04
C LEU A 68 18.12 6.56 -21.54
N GLN A 69 17.16 5.80 -21.01
CA GLN A 69 16.94 4.38 -21.36
C GLN A 69 16.58 4.20 -22.85
N THR A 70 15.82 5.13 -23.43
CA THR A 70 15.39 5.05 -24.83
C THR A 70 16.54 5.27 -25.82
N ARG A 71 17.50 6.16 -25.49
CA ARG A 71 18.59 6.53 -26.42
C ARG A 71 19.91 5.82 -26.14
N TYR A 72 20.15 5.43 -24.89
CA TYR A 72 21.37 4.79 -24.43
C TYR A 72 21.06 3.45 -23.72
N PRO A 73 20.37 2.49 -24.37
CA PRO A 73 19.88 1.26 -23.72
C PRO A 73 20.99 0.38 -23.12
N PHE A 74 22.24 0.56 -23.54
CA PHE A 74 23.43 -0.15 -23.04
C PHE A 74 24.47 0.81 -22.44
N GLY A 75 24.05 1.99 -22.00
CA GLY A 75 24.92 3.00 -21.39
C GLY A 75 25.27 2.72 -19.92
N ARG A 76 26.42 3.21 -19.46
CA ARG A 76 26.94 3.06 -18.07
C ARG A 76 25.92 3.40 -16.98
N TYR A 77 25.07 4.39 -17.22
CA TYR A 77 24.09 4.91 -16.26
C TYR A 77 22.74 4.17 -16.33
N THR A 78 22.54 3.30 -17.32
CA THR A 78 21.21 2.83 -17.71
C THR A 78 20.65 1.79 -16.74
N GLU A 79 21.47 0.88 -16.21
CA GLU A 79 21.06 -0.10 -15.21
C GLU A 79 20.57 0.58 -13.92
N GLN A 80 21.37 1.47 -13.33
CA GLN A 80 20.98 2.25 -12.15
C GLN A 80 19.76 3.13 -12.43
N SER A 81 19.65 3.73 -13.64
CA SER A 81 18.48 4.54 -14.00
C SER A 81 17.15 3.79 -13.98
N MET A 82 17.15 2.45 -14.10
CA MET A 82 15.93 1.65 -13.99
C MET A 82 15.45 1.53 -12.53
N LEU A 83 16.37 1.46 -11.57
CA LEU A 83 16.04 1.54 -10.15
C LEU A 83 15.54 2.94 -9.79
N ASP A 84 16.22 3.98 -10.25
CA ASP A 84 15.86 5.38 -9.98
C ASP A 84 14.50 5.75 -10.61
N LEU A 85 14.23 5.29 -11.84
CA LEU A 85 12.94 5.44 -12.52
C LEU A 85 11.82 4.72 -11.76
N SER A 86 12.08 3.50 -11.29
CA SER A 86 11.13 2.73 -10.47
C SER A 86 10.81 3.45 -9.16
N TYR A 87 11.81 4.03 -8.50
CA TYR A 87 11.63 4.85 -7.32
C TYR A 87 10.84 6.14 -7.60
N ALA A 88 11.13 6.83 -8.70
CA ALA A 88 10.39 8.04 -9.10
C ALA A 88 8.91 7.73 -9.44
N TYR A 89 8.62 6.59 -10.07
CA TYR A 89 7.25 6.10 -10.24
C TYR A 89 6.56 5.81 -8.89
N PHE A 90 7.25 5.11 -7.99
CA PHE A 90 6.76 4.81 -6.65
C PHE A 90 6.42 6.08 -5.86
N LYS A 91 7.33 7.08 -5.80
CA LYS A 91 7.07 8.33 -5.07
C LYS A 91 6.04 9.24 -5.76
N ARG A 92 5.78 9.05 -7.05
CA ARG A 92 4.62 9.63 -7.76
C ARG A 92 3.29 8.93 -7.44
N GLY A 93 3.30 7.74 -6.85
CA GLY A 93 2.10 6.92 -6.63
C GLY A 93 1.67 6.11 -7.86
N ASN A 94 2.61 5.81 -8.77
CA ASN A 94 2.37 4.97 -9.95
C ASN A 94 2.94 3.56 -9.72
N SER A 95 2.26 2.78 -8.88
CA SER A 95 2.68 1.43 -8.50
C SER A 95 2.86 0.49 -9.69
N GLU A 96 1.93 0.50 -10.65
CA GLU A 96 1.93 -0.42 -11.79
C GLU A 96 3.22 -0.33 -12.61
N ASN A 97 3.66 0.90 -12.93
CA ASN A 97 4.89 1.11 -13.67
C ASN A 97 6.13 0.83 -12.81
N ALA A 98 6.10 1.15 -11.50
CA ALA A 98 7.19 0.81 -10.60
C ALA A 98 7.40 -0.71 -10.49
N LEU A 99 6.33 -1.49 -10.27
CA LEU A 99 6.37 -2.95 -10.20
C LEU A 99 6.84 -3.56 -11.53
N SER A 100 6.34 -3.06 -12.67
CA SER A 100 6.72 -3.53 -14.00
C SER A 100 8.20 -3.27 -14.33
N ASP A 101 8.71 -2.09 -14.01
CA ASP A 101 10.12 -1.74 -14.24
C ASP A 101 11.07 -2.49 -13.28
N LEU A 102 10.65 -2.76 -12.04
CA LEU A 102 11.39 -3.59 -11.08
C LEU A 102 11.42 -5.06 -11.49
N ASP A 103 10.30 -5.64 -11.92
CA ASP A 103 10.26 -7.01 -12.42
C ASP A 103 11.09 -7.16 -13.71
N ARG A 104 11.13 -6.13 -14.57
CA ARG A 104 12.06 -6.08 -15.72
C ARG A 104 13.50 -6.03 -15.23
N PHE A 105 13.83 -5.13 -14.31
CA PHE A 105 15.19 -4.97 -13.78
C PHE A 105 15.73 -6.27 -13.16
N ILE A 106 14.97 -6.91 -12.28
CA ILE A 106 15.34 -8.16 -11.60
C ILE A 106 15.59 -9.31 -12.61
N ARG A 107 14.83 -9.35 -13.71
CA ARG A 107 14.99 -10.37 -14.77
C ARG A 107 16.18 -10.09 -15.69
N THR A 108 16.44 -8.82 -16.02
CA THR A 108 17.52 -8.44 -16.95
C THR A 108 18.89 -8.33 -16.28
N TYR A 109 18.95 -7.84 -15.04
CA TYR A 109 20.20 -7.57 -14.32
C TYR A 109 20.29 -8.28 -12.95
N PRO A 110 20.12 -9.62 -12.89
CA PRO A 110 20.07 -10.37 -11.62
C PRO A 110 21.38 -10.38 -10.84
N ALA A 111 22.48 -9.93 -11.45
CA ALA A 111 23.81 -9.81 -10.84
C ALA A 111 24.21 -8.36 -10.50
N HIS A 112 23.33 -7.37 -10.69
CA HIS A 112 23.64 -5.98 -10.35
C HIS A 112 23.82 -5.79 -8.83
N PRO A 113 24.81 -5.00 -8.35
CA PRO A 113 25.10 -4.86 -6.92
C PRO A 113 23.89 -4.42 -6.06
N ASN A 114 22.98 -3.62 -6.63
CA ASN A 114 21.78 -3.11 -5.95
C ASN A 114 20.51 -3.94 -6.29
N VAL A 115 20.63 -5.21 -6.69
CA VAL A 115 19.45 -6.06 -6.99
C VAL A 115 18.63 -6.37 -5.73
N ASP A 116 19.24 -6.39 -4.55
CA ASP A 116 18.56 -6.49 -3.26
C ASP A 116 17.62 -5.30 -3.03
N TYR A 117 18.05 -4.08 -3.37
CA TYR A 117 17.22 -2.88 -3.34
C TYR A 117 16.02 -2.99 -4.27
N ALA A 118 16.14 -3.67 -5.41
CA ALA A 118 15.01 -3.89 -6.32
C ALA A 118 13.90 -4.74 -5.67
N TYR A 119 14.26 -5.86 -5.03
CA TYR A 119 13.31 -6.69 -4.28
C TYR A 119 12.70 -5.94 -3.08
N TYR A 120 13.51 -5.18 -2.35
CA TYR A 120 13.03 -4.34 -1.24
C TYR A 120 12.05 -3.26 -1.70
N LEU A 121 12.38 -2.52 -2.76
CA LEU A 121 11.53 -1.46 -3.31
C LEU A 121 10.22 -2.04 -3.86
N LYS A 122 10.24 -3.23 -4.45
CA LYS A 122 9.03 -3.92 -4.90
C LYS A 122 8.08 -4.22 -3.73
N GLY A 123 8.63 -4.75 -2.63
CA GLY A 123 7.88 -4.95 -1.39
C GLY A 123 7.32 -3.64 -0.80
N LEU A 124 8.07 -2.53 -0.88
CA LEU A 124 7.62 -1.19 -0.45
C LEU A 124 6.46 -0.64 -1.29
N VAL A 125 6.45 -0.85 -2.61
CA VAL A 125 5.37 -0.39 -3.50
C VAL A 125 4.05 -1.05 -3.09
N ASN A 126 4.04 -2.38 -2.96
CA ASN A 126 2.86 -3.13 -2.50
C ASN A 126 2.49 -2.81 -1.02
N TYR A 127 3.45 -2.34 -0.20
CA TYR A 127 3.23 -1.93 1.19
C TYR A 127 2.48 -0.59 1.29
N GLU A 128 2.98 0.49 0.67
CA GLU A 128 2.38 1.83 0.78
C GLU A 128 1.01 1.95 0.07
N GLU A 129 0.75 1.14 -0.97
CA GLU A 129 -0.54 1.11 -1.66
C GLU A 129 -1.69 0.62 -0.77
N ASN A 130 -1.42 -0.36 0.09
CA ASN A 130 -2.37 -0.85 1.08
C ASN A 130 -2.58 0.19 2.20
N LEU A 131 -1.47 0.70 2.75
CA LEU A 131 -1.37 1.69 3.84
C LEU A 131 -1.79 3.14 3.48
N GLY A 132 -2.41 3.34 2.32
CA GLY A 132 -2.80 4.66 1.82
C GLY A 132 -3.59 5.48 2.85
N PHE A 133 -3.30 6.79 2.88
CA PHE A 133 -3.79 7.88 3.76
C PHE A 133 -4.93 7.62 4.76
N LEU A 134 -5.99 6.93 4.35
CA LEU A 134 -7.13 6.51 5.18
C LEU A 134 -6.74 5.62 6.37
N GLU A 135 -5.65 4.85 6.35
CA GLU A 135 -5.28 4.01 7.53
C GLU A 135 -4.95 4.86 8.76
N LYS A 136 -4.31 6.02 8.57
CA LYS A 136 -4.04 7.00 9.63
C LYS A 136 -5.31 7.64 10.22
N MET A 137 -6.46 7.48 9.55
CA MET A 137 -7.72 8.15 9.89
C MET A 137 -8.83 7.16 10.35
N MET A 138 -8.86 5.94 9.81
CA MET A 138 -9.97 4.97 10.00
C MET A 138 -9.50 3.50 10.05
N PRO A 139 -8.77 3.08 11.11
CA PRO A 139 -8.18 1.74 11.18
C PRO A 139 -9.19 0.57 11.13
N ARG A 140 -10.48 0.80 11.45
CA ARG A 140 -11.52 -0.24 11.30
C ARG A 140 -11.91 -0.53 9.84
N ARG A 141 -11.84 0.45 8.92
CA ARG A 141 -12.28 0.32 7.52
C ARG A 141 -11.21 -0.22 6.55
N VAL A 142 -9.93 -0.12 6.91
CA VAL A 142 -8.84 -0.70 6.10
C VAL A 142 -8.88 -2.22 6.11
N ARG A 143 -9.44 -2.81 7.18
CA ARG A 143 -9.68 -4.25 7.33
C ARG A 143 -10.43 -4.81 6.11
N ASP A 144 -11.47 -4.13 5.63
CA ASP A 144 -12.31 -4.60 4.52
C ASP A 144 -11.74 -4.29 3.10
N ARG A 145 -10.50 -3.79 2.98
CA ARG A 145 -9.81 -3.62 1.68
C ARG A 145 -9.22 -4.95 1.19
N ASP A 146 -8.87 -4.99 -0.10
CA ASP A 146 -8.26 -6.18 -0.71
C ASP A 146 -6.89 -6.49 -0.07
N GLN A 147 -6.80 -7.69 0.50
CA GLN A 147 -5.60 -8.21 1.16
C GLN A 147 -4.59 -8.82 0.17
N SER A 148 -4.82 -8.74 -1.15
CA SER A 148 -3.81 -9.04 -2.19
C SER A 148 -2.49 -8.31 -1.90
N LYS A 149 -2.52 -6.98 -1.79
CA LYS A 149 -1.32 -6.13 -1.62
C LYS A 149 -0.55 -6.38 -0.34
N ALA A 150 -1.21 -6.72 0.77
CA ALA A 150 -0.52 -7.16 1.98
C ALA A 150 0.23 -8.48 1.78
N ARG A 151 -0.37 -9.44 1.06
CA ARG A 151 0.24 -10.75 0.77
C ARG A 151 1.35 -10.66 -0.28
N GLU A 152 1.16 -9.87 -1.33
CA GLU A 152 2.19 -9.56 -2.34
C GLU A 152 3.41 -8.90 -1.69
N SER A 153 3.21 -7.83 -0.89
CA SER A 153 4.28 -7.16 -0.14
C SER A 153 5.02 -8.13 0.80
N PHE A 154 4.31 -9.00 1.51
CA PHE A 154 4.92 -10.02 2.36
C PHE A 154 5.75 -11.04 1.56
N MET A 155 5.28 -11.46 0.37
CA MET A 155 6.03 -12.36 -0.52
C MET A 155 7.28 -11.69 -1.09
N ASP A 156 7.20 -10.43 -1.54
CA ASP A 156 8.34 -9.68 -2.06
C ASP A 156 9.43 -9.47 -0.97
N PHE A 157 9.03 -9.12 0.26
CA PHE A 157 9.97 -9.04 1.40
C PHE A 157 10.52 -10.41 1.83
N SER A 158 9.73 -11.48 1.73
CA SER A 158 10.19 -12.85 1.98
C SER A 158 11.27 -13.26 0.97
N GLU A 159 11.05 -12.96 -0.31
CA GLU A 159 11.98 -13.26 -1.40
C GLU A 159 13.29 -12.45 -1.30
N LEU A 160 13.23 -11.19 -0.86
CA LEU A 160 14.40 -10.40 -0.46
C LEU A 160 15.22 -11.14 0.61
N ILE A 161 14.60 -11.51 1.73
CA ILE A 161 15.31 -12.14 2.87
C ILE A 161 15.86 -13.52 2.48
N ARG A 162 15.14 -14.26 1.62
CA ARG A 162 15.53 -15.59 1.14
C ARG A 162 16.72 -15.56 0.17
N ARG A 163 16.87 -14.50 -0.63
CA ARG A 163 17.97 -14.34 -1.60
C ARG A 163 19.16 -13.55 -1.08
N PHE A 164 18.90 -12.53 -0.26
CA PHE A 164 19.89 -11.56 0.21
C PHE A 164 19.80 -11.40 1.75
N PRO A 165 20.05 -12.46 2.53
CA PRO A 165 19.84 -12.47 3.99
C PRO A 165 20.67 -11.41 4.73
N ASP A 166 21.81 -11.01 4.16
CA ASP A 166 22.74 -10.01 4.70
C ASP A 166 22.52 -8.60 4.14
N SER A 167 21.48 -8.39 3.31
CA SER A 167 21.16 -7.07 2.75
C SER A 167 20.83 -6.05 3.84
N ARG A 168 21.31 -4.82 3.65
CA ARG A 168 21.02 -3.65 4.50
C ARG A 168 19.52 -3.35 4.70
N TYR A 169 18.66 -3.89 3.84
CA TYR A 169 17.21 -3.67 3.87
C TYR A 169 16.45 -4.74 4.68
N VAL A 170 17.09 -5.87 5.00
CA VAL A 170 16.48 -7.00 5.73
C VAL A 170 15.91 -6.63 7.11
N PRO A 171 16.54 -5.78 7.94
CA PRO A 171 15.98 -5.42 9.25
C PRO A 171 14.63 -4.69 9.17
N ASP A 172 14.47 -3.78 8.21
CA ASP A 172 13.22 -3.05 7.97
C ASP A 172 12.16 -3.98 7.32
N ALA A 173 12.55 -4.76 6.31
CA ALA A 173 11.68 -5.74 5.67
C ALA A 173 11.08 -6.74 6.68
N ARG A 174 11.89 -7.23 7.65
CA ARG A 174 11.41 -8.10 8.75
C ARG A 174 10.35 -7.41 9.60
N GLN A 175 10.51 -6.13 9.95
CA GLN A 175 9.51 -5.38 10.72
C GLN A 175 8.21 -5.19 9.93
N ARG A 176 8.30 -4.88 8.63
CA ARG A 176 7.11 -4.79 7.74
C ARG A 176 6.40 -6.13 7.61
N MET A 177 7.12 -7.24 7.48
CA MET A 177 6.53 -8.58 7.46
C MET A 177 5.79 -8.93 8.77
N ILE A 178 6.33 -8.53 9.93
CA ILE A 178 5.63 -8.68 11.23
C ILE A 178 4.33 -7.85 11.24
N PHE A 179 4.38 -6.59 10.82
CA PHE A 179 3.21 -5.72 10.72
C PHE A 179 2.14 -6.29 9.77
N LEU A 180 2.53 -6.69 8.56
CA LEU A 180 1.64 -7.30 7.56
C LEU A 180 1.01 -8.59 8.09
N ARG A 181 1.78 -9.49 8.71
CA ARG A 181 1.25 -10.73 9.30
C ARG A 181 0.24 -10.46 10.41
N ASN A 182 0.53 -9.48 11.29
CA ASN A 182 -0.39 -9.08 12.36
C ASN A 182 -1.69 -8.46 11.81
N ASN A 183 -1.60 -7.65 10.75
CA ASN A 183 -2.77 -7.05 10.09
C ASN A 183 -3.63 -8.10 9.36
N LEU A 184 -3.00 -9.03 8.64
CA LEU A 184 -3.68 -10.14 7.97
C LEU A 184 -4.40 -11.06 8.98
N ALA A 185 -3.76 -11.39 10.10
CA ALA A 185 -4.43 -12.11 11.19
C ALA A 185 -5.58 -11.28 11.80
N ALA A 186 -5.39 -9.97 11.98
CA ALA A 186 -6.44 -9.08 12.50
C ALA A 186 -7.65 -8.96 11.57
N TYR A 187 -7.48 -9.15 10.27
CA TYR A 187 -8.56 -9.25 9.28
C TYR A 187 -9.32 -10.57 9.41
N GLU A 188 -8.63 -11.71 9.40
CA GLU A 188 -9.29 -13.02 9.47
C GLU A 188 -10.14 -13.16 10.74
N ILE A 189 -9.63 -12.65 11.88
CA ILE A 189 -10.39 -12.60 13.14
C ILE A 189 -11.55 -11.60 13.09
N ALA A 190 -11.47 -10.50 12.32
CA ALA A 190 -12.61 -9.61 12.09
C ALA A 190 -13.80 -10.37 11.46
N VAL A 191 -13.49 -11.12 10.41
CA VAL A 191 -14.46 -11.88 9.63
C VAL A 191 -15.00 -13.05 10.47
N ALA A 192 -14.16 -13.67 11.29
CA ALA A 192 -14.57 -14.69 12.24
C ALA A 192 -15.52 -14.13 13.32
N GLU A 193 -15.19 -13.01 13.97
CA GLU A 193 -16.08 -12.30 14.92
C GLU A 193 -17.42 -11.90 14.29
N TYR A 194 -17.41 -11.52 13.01
CA TYR A 194 -18.63 -11.20 12.24
C TYR A 194 -19.49 -12.43 11.94
N TYR A 195 -18.88 -13.57 11.61
CA TYR A 195 -19.61 -14.83 11.45
C TYR A 195 -20.18 -15.35 12.78
N ILE A 196 -19.48 -15.18 13.91
CA ILE A 196 -20.03 -15.46 15.25
C ILE A 196 -21.31 -14.64 15.51
N ARG A 197 -21.33 -13.34 15.17
CA ARG A 197 -22.53 -12.48 15.31
C ARG A 197 -23.67 -12.81 14.32
N ARG A 198 -23.50 -13.84 13.50
CA ARG A 198 -24.49 -14.34 12.53
C ARG A 198 -24.70 -15.86 12.66
N GLU A 199 -24.32 -16.44 13.79
CA GLU A 199 -24.48 -17.88 14.10
C GLU A 199 -23.81 -18.82 13.06
N ALA A 200 -22.91 -18.27 12.24
CA ALA A 200 -22.24 -18.97 11.15
C ALA A 200 -20.96 -19.67 11.63
N TYR A 201 -21.11 -20.50 12.66
CA TYR A 201 -20.01 -21.05 13.46
C TYR A 201 -18.95 -21.82 12.65
N ILE A 202 -19.37 -22.58 11.62
CA ILE A 202 -18.44 -23.28 10.71
C ILE A 202 -17.55 -22.29 9.94
N ALA A 203 -18.11 -21.14 9.53
CA ALA A 203 -17.35 -20.10 8.84
C ALA A 203 -16.42 -19.33 9.79
N ALA A 204 -16.87 -19.07 11.02
CA ALA A 204 -16.04 -18.48 12.08
C ALA A 204 -14.85 -19.38 12.45
N ALA A 205 -15.09 -20.68 12.66
CA ALA A 205 -14.05 -21.67 12.96
C ALA A 205 -13.00 -21.76 11.84
N ASN A 206 -13.42 -21.83 10.58
CA ASN A 206 -12.50 -21.89 9.46
C ASN A 206 -11.63 -20.62 9.33
N ARG A 207 -12.20 -19.43 9.59
CA ARG A 207 -11.44 -18.16 9.59
C ARG A 207 -10.43 -18.11 10.73
N ALA A 208 -10.81 -18.50 11.94
CA ALA A 208 -9.91 -18.54 13.09
C ALA A 208 -8.79 -19.58 12.93
N ARG A 209 -9.10 -20.77 12.39
CA ARG A 209 -8.12 -21.82 12.07
C ARG A 209 -7.13 -21.34 11.00
N TYR A 210 -7.61 -20.75 9.91
CA TYR A 210 -6.75 -20.17 8.86
C TYR A 210 -5.81 -19.08 9.41
N ALA A 211 -6.28 -18.24 10.34
CA ALA A 211 -5.43 -17.26 11.01
C ALA A 211 -4.29 -17.89 11.83
N LEU A 212 -4.53 -19.02 12.50
CA LEU A 212 -3.51 -19.75 13.25
C LEU A 212 -2.52 -20.48 12.34
N GLU A 213 -3.01 -21.14 11.29
CA GLU A 213 -2.22 -21.94 10.35
C GLU A 213 -1.32 -21.07 9.46
N VAL A 214 -1.83 -19.94 8.96
CA VAL A 214 -1.13 -19.10 7.97
C VAL A 214 -0.44 -17.89 8.59
N TYR A 215 -0.92 -17.40 9.74
CA TYR A 215 -0.35 -16.23 10.43
C TYR A 215 0.05 -16.55 11.89
N PRO A 216 0.92 -17.55 12.13
CA PRO A 216 1.38 -17.91 13.47
C PRO A 216 2.24 -16.82 14.11
N ASN A 217 2.35 -16.86 15.44
CA ASN A 217 3.10 -15.90 16.26
C ASN A 217 2.58 -14.45 16.08
N THR A 218 1.27 -14.26 16.11
CA THR A 218 0.60 -12.96 16.02
C THR A 218 -0.13 -12.64 17.34
N PRO A 219 -0.30 -11.36 17.72
CA PRO A 219 -1.13 -10.98 18.88
C PRO A 219 -2.58 -11.51 18.84
N GLN A 220 -3.03 -11.93 17.65
CA GLN A 220 -4.35 -12.48 17.39
C GLN A 220 -4.49 -13.97 17.75
N THR A 221 -3.40 -14.71 17.99
CA THR A 221 -3.43 -16.14 18.31
C THR A 221 -4.38 -16.48 19.48
N ALA A 222 -4.38 -15.67 20.56
CA ALA A 222 -5.29 -15.89 21.69
C ALA A 222 -6.77 -15.67 21.30
N GLU A 223 -7.08 -14.62 20.54
CA GLU A 223 -8.44 -14.33 20.07
C GLU A 223 -8.95 -15.39 19.08
N ALA A 224 -8.06 -15.93 18.24
CA ALA A 224 -8.36 -17.03 17.32
C ALA A 224 -8.82 -18.28 18.09
N LEU A 225 -8.12 -18.64 19.17
CA LEU A 225 -8.48 -19.78 20.02
C LEU A 225 -9.80 -19.54 20.77
N VAL A 226 -10.11 -18.30 21.18
CA VAL A 226 -11.44 -17.94 21.71
C VAL A 226 -12.54 -18.14 20.66
N VAL A 227 -12.32 -17.73 19.42
CA VAL A 227 -13.30 -17.93 18.34
C VAL A 227 -13.46 -19.41 17.99
N LEU A 228 -12.38 -20.19 17.99
CA LEU A 228 -12.45 -21.65 17.83
C LEU A 228 -13.26 -22.30 18.95
N HIS A 229 -12.90 -22.07 20.22
CA HIS A 229 -13.65 -22.61 21.36
C HIS A 229 -15.15 -22.29 21.24
N ARG A 230 -15.51 -21.01 21.06
CA ARG A 230 -16.91 -20.60 20.91
C ARG A 230 -17.60 -21.29 19.73
N SER A 231 -16.96 -21.35 18.57
CA SER A 231 -17.54 -22.00 17.39
C SER A 231 -17.75 -23.49 17.61
N TYR A 232 -16.84 -24.17 18.30
CA TYR A 232 -16.94 -25.60 18.58
C TYR A 232 -17.95 -25.92 19.69
N THR A 233 -18.08 -25.07 20.72
CA THR A 233 -19.16 -25.20 21.72
C THR A 233 -20.54 -25.12 21.06
N GLU A 234 -20.77 -24.12 20.21
CA GLU A 234 -22.05 -23.89 19.53
C GLU A 234 -22.33 -24.89 18.39
N LEU A 235 -21.36 -25.74 18.03
CA LEU A 235 -21.49 -26.85 17.10
C LEU A 235 -21.54 -28.22 17.80
N GLU A 236 -21.61 -28.25 19.14
CA GLU A 236 -21.57 -29.47 19.98
C GLU A 236 -20.29 -30.32 19.80
N LEU A 237 -19.19 -29.73 19.30
CA LEU A 237 -17.91 -30.37 19.04
C LEU A 237 -16.98 -30.28 20.27
N THR A 238 -17.43 -30.87 21.38
CA THR A 238 -16.82 -30.73 22.73
C THR A 238 -15.30 -30.95 22.77
N GLU A 239 -14.78 -32.02 22.16
CA GLU A 239 -13.34 -32.32 22.14
C GLU A 239 -12.50 -31.19 21.49
N LEU A 240 -13.01 -30.61 20.39
CA LEU A 240 -12.33 -29.51 19.70
C LEU A 240 -12.47 -28.19 20.46
N ALA A 241 -13.58 -27.99 21.18
CA ALA A 241 -13.74 -26.86 22.09
C ALA A 241 -12.74 -26.96 23.24
N GLU A 242 -12.76 -28.05 24.00
CA GLU A 242 -11.86 -28.29 25.14
C GLU A 242 -10.38 -28.22 24.73
N GLY A 243 -10.00 -28.81 23.59
CA GLY A 243 -8.65 -28.68 23.03
C GLY A 243 -8.26 -27.23 22.72
N SER A 244 -9.17 -26.45 22.12
CA SER A 244 -8.94 -25.02 21.85
C SER A 244 -8.78 -24.19 23.13
N MET A 245 -9.56 -24.51 24.17
CA MET A 245 -9.48 -23.86 25.48
C MET A 245 -8.21 -24.26 26.24
N ALA A 246 -7.79 -25.52 26.18
CA ALA A 246 -6.57 -26.00 26.80
C ALA A 246 -5.32 -25.31 26.20
N VAL A 247 -5.26 -25.19 24.87
CA VAL A 247 -4.18 -24.45 24.19
C VAL A 247 -4.21 -22.95 24.55
N LEU A 248 -5.40 -22.35 24.66
CA LEU A 248 -5.54 -20.95 25.09
C LEU A 248 -5.06 -20.74 26.53
N ALA A 249 -5.51 -21.57 27.48
CA ALA A 249 -5.16 -21.46 28.89
C ALA A 249 -3.68 -21.74 29.16
N LEU A 250 -3.07 -22.67 28.42
CA LEU A 250 -1.64 -23.01 28.53
C LEU A 250 -0.73 -21.87 28.06
N ASN A 251 -1.09 -21.18 26.97
CA ASN A 251 -0.25 -20.15 26.36
C ASN A 251 -0.60 -18.72 26.82
N PHE A 252 -1.84 -18.49 27.26
CA PHE A 252 -2.36 -17.16 27.62
C PHE A 252 -3.24 -17.22 28.89
N PRO A 253 -2.72 -17.68 30.04
CA PRO A 253 -3.52 -17.91 31.26
C PRO A 253 -4.23 -16.65 31.81
N ASP A 254 -3.62 -15.47 31.64
CA ASP A 254 -4.19 -14.18 32.04
C ASP A 254 -5.20 -13.59 31.05
N TYR A 255 -5.46 -14.26 29.92
CA TYR A 255 -6.36 -13.75 28.89
C TYR A 255 -7.80 -13.66 29.40
N TYR A 256 -8.52 -12.60 28.99
CA TYR A 256 -9.81 -12.25 29.58
C TYR A 256 -10.81 -13.43 29.59
N TYR A 257 -10.77 -14.26 28.54
CA TYR A 257 -11.67 -15.38 28.33
C TYR A 257 -11.38 -16.55 29.29
N VAL A 258 -10.10 -16.89 29.48
CA VAL A 258 -9.64 -17.90 30.46
C VAL A 258 -10.01 -17.48 31.88
N GLN A 259 -9.91 -16.18 32.15
CA GLN A 259 -10.20 -15.57 33.45
C GLN A 259 -11.70 -15.32 33.72
N GLY A 260 -12.61 -15.71 32.81
CA GLY A 260 -14.05 -15.43 32.93
C GLY A 260 -14.43 -13.94 32.94
N ARG A 261 -13.50 -13.05 32.55
CA ARG A 261 -13.68 -11.59 32.54
C ARG A 261 -14.39 -11.15 31.26
N LYS A 262 -15.02 -9.97 31.28
CA LYS A 262 -15.54 -9.37 30.04
C LYS A 262 -14.39 -8.91 29.14
N LYS A 263 -14.56 -9.03 27.81
CA LYS A 263 -13.61 -8.53 26.82
C LYS A 263 -13.34 -7.03 27.07
N PRO A 264 -12.08 -6.58 27.24
CA PRO A 264 -11.80 -5.19 27.55
C PRO A 264 -12.14 -4.29 26.35
N ARG A 265 -13.04 -3.33 26.56
CA ARG A 265 -13.40 -2.33 25.54
C ARG A 265 -12.20 -1.42 25.25
N ARG A 266 -11.91 -1.21 23.97
CA ARG A 266 -10.94 -0.22 23.48
C ARG A 266 -11.60 1.16 23.49
N TRP A 267 -10.81 2.22 23.53
CA TRP A 267 -11.31 3.61 23.58
C TRP A 267 -12.17 3.99 22.36
N ILE A 268 -11.95 3.36 21.21
CA ILE A 268 -12.78 3.52 19.99
C ILE A 268 -14.19 2.96 20.20
N ASP A 269 -14.35 1.91 21.01
CA ASP A 269 -15.61 1.22 21.26
C ASP A 269 -16.55 2.04 22.19
N TRP A 270 -16.07 3.19 22.69
CA TRP A 270 -16.86 4.23 23.35
C TRP A 270 -17.30 5.33 22.37
N LEU A 271 -16.46 5.64 21.38
CA LEU A 271 -16.72 6.63 20.33
C LEU A 271 -17.72 6.15 19.26
N TRP A 272 -17.87 4.83 19.08
CA TRP A 272 -18.84 4.25 18.15
C TRP A 272 -19.53 3.01 18.74
N PRO A 273 -20.60 3.18 19.54
CA PRO A 273 -21.22 2.08 20.31
C PRO A 273 -22.16 1.18 19.49
N PHE A 274 -22.08 1.19 18.16
CA PHE A 274 -22.91 0.41 17.24
C PHE A 274 -22.11 -0.78 16.67
N ASP A 275 -21.86 -1.80 17.50
CA ASP A 275 -21.15 -3.07 17.18
C ASP A 275 -22.00 -4.30 17.50
#